data_AF-X1TIQ7-F1
#
_entry.id   AF-X1TIQ7-F1
#
_cell.length_a   1.000
_cell.length_b   1.000
_cell.length_c   1.000
_cell.angle_alpha   90.00
_cell.angle_beta   90.00
_cell.angle_gamma   90.00
#
_symmetry.space_group_name_H-M   'P 1'
#
loop_
_entity.id
_entity.type
_entity.pdbx_description
1 polymer ?
#
loop_
_entity_poly.entity_id
_entity_poly.type
_entity_poly.pdbx_seq_one_letter_code
_entity_poly.pdbx_strand_id
1 'polypeptide(L)'
;MNKTLLIFRHEFLHTIKRKGFIIMTLIVPVLALIAIGVFQLISTSDKPPIEETTTIGYVDEAGGFDQYTTQGNIELVRFNTPDDATAALINGDVSEYFVIPPDYLSTGVINRYTLEKQLETPPAIATVIKNFLISNMLAGKVPQETVYRIESPKGEFRP
;
A
#
# COMPACT_ATOMS: atom_id res chain seq x y z
N MET A 1 6.05 43.90 -50.62
CA MET A 1 5.91 42.43 -50.51
C MET A 1 7.27 41.83 -50.18
N ASN A 2 7.45 41.25 -48.99
CA ASN A 2 8.77 40.78 -48.54
C ASN A 2 9.02 39.34 -49.03
N LYS A 3 9.60 39.21 -50.24
CA LYS A 3 9.89 37.91 -50.87
C LYS A 3 10.79 37.03 -50.00
N THR A 4 11.69 37.64 -49.23
CA THR A 4 12.58 36.96 -48.28
C THR A 4 11.82 36.17 -47.21
N LEU A 5 10.71 36.72 -46.68
CA LEU A 5 9.91 36.06 -45.65
C LEU A 5 9.17 34.83 -46.20
N LEU A 6 8.72 34.90 -47.45
CA LEU A 6 8.08 33.78 -48.13
C LEU A 6 9.06 32.62 -48.36
N ILE A 7 10.28 32.93 -48.79
CA ILE A 7 11.33 31.94 -49.00
C ILE A 7 11.70 31.29 -47.67
N PHE A 8 11.92 32.09 -46.61
CA PHE A 8 12.21 31.57 -45.28
C PHE A 8 11.13 30.62 -44.75
N ARG A 9 9.85 31.00 -44.90
CA ARG A 9 8.72 30.16 -44.49
C ARG A 9 8.69 28.83 -45.26
N HIS A 10 8.98 28.85 -46.55
CA HIS A 10 9.01 27.66 -47.39
C HIS A 10 10.12 26.70 -46.93
N GLU A 11 11.34 27.20 -46.78
CA GLU A 11 12.50 26.41 -46.36
C GLU A 11 12.36 25.88 -44.92
N PHE A 12 11.84 26.69 -44.01
CA PHE A 12 11.57 26.27 -42.62
C PHE A 12 10.54 25.14 -42.58
N LEU A 13 9.40 25.30 -43.26
CA LEU A 13 8.36 24.26 -43.33
C LEU A 13 8.87 22.99 -44.01
N HIS A 14 9.71 23.11 -45.04
CA HIS A 14 10.33 21.97 -45.70
C HIS A 14 11.28 21.22 -44.76
N THR A 15 12.06 21.96 -43.97
CA THR A 15 13.03 21.39 -43.02
C THR A 15 12.36 20.67 -41.87
N ILE A 16 11.36 21.27 -41.20
CA ILE A 16 10.68 20.64 -40.05
C ILE A 16 9.82 19.44 -40.46
N LYS A 17 9.35 19.38 -41.71
CA LYS A 17 8.58 18.25 -42.27
C LYS A 17 9.46 17.12 -42.79
N ARG A 18 10.78 17.31 -42.85
CA ARG A 18 11.69 16.27 -43.30
C ARG A 18 11.74 15.15 -42.26
N LYS A 19 11.53 13.90 -42.71
CA LYS A 19 11.52 12.71 -41.85
C LYS A 19 12.74 12.65 -40.92
N GLY A 20 13.93 12.95 -41.42
CA GLY A 20 15.17 12.95 -40.62
C GLY A 20 15.18 13.98 -39.49
N PHE A 21 14.63 15.18 -39.71
CA PHE A 21 14.51 16.21 -38.66
C PHE A 21 13.56 15.74 -37.56
N ILE A 22 12.39 15.24 -37.96
CA ILE A 22 11.38 14.70 -37.03
C ILE A 22 11.97 13.56 -36.17
N ILE A 23 12.66 12.60 -36.80
CA ILE A 23 13.26 11.45 -36.10
C ILE A 23 14.32 11.92 -35.09
N MET A 24 15.24 12.81 -35.49
CA MET A 24 16.30 13.30 -34.62
C MET A 24 15.78 14.14 -33.44
N THR A 25 14.72 14.93 -33.66
CA THR A 25 14.11 15.75 -32.60
C THR A 25 13.26 14.92 -31.64
N LEU A 26 12.56 13.89 -32.14
CA LEU A 26 11.64 13.10 -31.31
C LEU A 26 12.28 11.89 -30.63
N ILE A 27 13.51 11.49 -30.96
CA ILE A 27 14.10 10.27 -30.38
C ILE A 27 14.19 10.30 -28.85
N VAL A 28 14.65 11.41 -28.28
CA VAL A 28 14.78 11.59 -26.82
C VAL A 28 13.41 11.61 -26.12
N PRO A 29 12.43 12.44 -26.52
CA PRO A 29 11.13 12.45 -25.86
C PRO A 29 10.36 11.14 -26.05
N VAL A 30 10.48 10.46 -27.20
CA VAL A 30 9.85 9.14 -27.40
C VAL A 30 10.47 8.09 -26.48
N LEU A 31 11.80 8.05 -26.36
CA LEU A 31 12.46 7.15 -25.41
C LEU A 31 12.08 7.45 -23.96
N ALA A 32 11.94 8.72 -23.58
CA ALA A 32 11.48 9.11 -22.26
C ALA A 32 10.04 8.62 -21.98
N LEU A 33 9.13 8.77 -22.96
CA LEU A 33 7.76 8.26 -22.83
C LEU A 33 7.72 6.74 -22.73
N ILE A 34 8.56 6.03 -23.49
CA ILE A 34 8.69 4.57 -23.39
C ILE A 34 9.21 4.18 -22.00
N ALA A 35 10.24 4.86 -21.49
CA ALA A 35 10.79 4.60 -20.16
C ALA A 35 9.74 4.83 -19.05
N ILE A 36 8.96 5.92 -19.15
CA ILE A 36 7.85 6.19 -18.23
C ILE A 36 6.78 5.10 -18.34
N GLY A 37 6.42 4.68 -19.56
CA GLY A 37 5.43 3.62 -19.78
C GLY A 37 5.87 2.26 -19.22
N VAL A 38 7.14 1.89 -19.42
CA VAL A 38 7.72 0.67 -18.84
C VAL A 38 7.78 0.77 -17.33
N PHE A 39 8.19 1.92 -16.78
CA PHE A 39 8.18 2.17 -15.35
C PHE A 39 6.77 2.03 -14.78
N GLN A 40 5.76 2.62 -15.42
CA GLN A 40 4.36 2.45 -15.03
C GLN A 40 3.92 0.99 -15.11
N LEU A 41 4.25 0.23 -16.16
CA LEU A 41 3.87 -1.19 -16.24
C LEU A 41 4.49 -2.06 -15.13
N ILE A 42 5.72 -1.73 -14.69
CA ILE A 42 6.38 -2.42 -13.58
C ILE A 42 5.82 -1.94 -12.23
N SER A 43 5.52 -0.64 -12.11
CA SER A 43 4.96 -0.01 -10.91
C SER A 43 3.46 -0.27 -10.73
N THR A 44 2.72 -0.60 -11.78
CA THR A 44 1.31 -1.06 -11.74
C THR A 44 1.22 -2.56 -11.38
N SER A 45 2.12 -3.02 -10.49
CA SER A 45 1.81 -4.18 -9.65
C SER A 45 0.79 -3.82 -8.55
N ASP A 46 0.29 -2.59 -8.52
CA ASP A 46 -1.03 -2.28 -7.98
C ASP A 46 -2.11 -2.86 -8.90
N LYS A 47 -2.52 -4.09 -8.58
CA LYS A 47 -3.62 -4.80 -9.24
C LYS A 47 -4.91 -3.95 -9.25
N PRO A 48 -5.77 -4.09 -10.28
CA PRO A 48 -7.05 -3.38 -10.36
C PRO A 48 -8.00 -3.79 -9.20
N PRO A 49 -8.96 -2.91 -8.81
CA PRO A 49 -9.85 -3.17 -7.68
C PRO A 49 -10.91 -4.21 -8.05
N ILE A 50 -10.53 -5.48 -7.96
CA ILE A 50 -11.39 -6.47 -7.33
C ILE A 50 -11.51 -6.00 -5.88
N GLU A 51 -12.61 -6.26 -5.17
CA GLU A 51 -12.61 -6.06 -3.70
C GLU A 51 -11.62 -7.06 -3.09
N GLU A 52 -10.32 -6.80 -3.24
CA GLU A 52 -9.23 -7.65 -2.81
C GLU A 52 -9.24 -7.57 -1.29
N THR A 53 -9.74 -8.64 -0.67
CA THR A 53 -9.59 -8.82 0.76
C THR A 53 -8.10 -8.84 1.05
N THR A 54 -7.60 -7.81 1.73
CA THR A 54 -6.19 -7.74 2.12
C THR A 54 -5.99 -8.69 3.29
N THR A 55 -5.09 -9.66 3.13
CA THR A 55 -4.81 -10.65 4.16
C THR A 55 -3.56 -10.24 4.93
N ILE A 56 -3.68 -10.09 6.26
CA ILE A 56 -2.59 -9.75 7.18
C ILE A 56 -2.34 -10.94 8.10
N GLY A 57 -1.11 -11.41 8.18
CA GLY A 57 -0.73 -12.47 9.12
C GLY A 57 -0.56 -11.95 10.55
N TYR A 58 -0.81 -12.80 11.54
CA TYR A 58 -0.35 -12.53 12.90
C TYR A 58 0.11 -13.79 13.62
N VAL A 59 1.10 -13.63 14.50
CA VAL A 59 1.56 -14.69 15.41
C VAL A 59 1.27 -14.25 16.83
N ASP A 60 0.52 -15.06 17.56
CA ASP A 60 0.15 -14.81 18.94
C ASP A 60 0.95 -15.70 19.90
N GLU A 61 2.06 -15.17 20.43
CA GLU A 61 2.88 -15.82 21.45
C GLU A 61 2.45 -15.44 22.87
N ALA A 62 1.69 -14.35 23.03
CA ALA A 62 1.10 -13.93 24.31
C ALA A 62 -0.10 -14.78 24.72
N GLY A 63 -0.85 -15.30 23.74
CA GLY A 63 -2.09 -16.01 23.93
C GLY A 63 -3.28 -15.06 24.12
N GLY A 64 -4.45 -15.52 23.67
CA GLY A 64 -5.72 -14.82 23.86
C GLY A 64 -6.06 -13.80 22.78
N PHE A 65 -5.37 -13.84 21.63
CA PHE A 65 -5.69 -13.00 20.47
C PHE A 65 -6.28 -13.84 19.32
N ASP A 66 -7.58 -14.07 19.34
CA ASP A 66 -8.30 -14.88 18.34
C ASP A 66 -9.65 -14.28 17.89
N GLN A 67 -10.00 -13.10 18.40
CA GLN A 67 -11.22 -12.39 18.08
C GLN A 67 -10.96 -11.21 17.13
N TYR A 68 -12.02 -10.69 16.52
CA TYR A 68 -11.98 -9.47 15.71
C TYR A 68 -10.99 -9.54 14.52
N THR A 69 -10.90 -10.70 13.90
CA THR A 69 -10.00 -11.00 12.79
C THR A 69 -10.49 -10.47 11.44
N THR A 70 -11.72 -9.99 11.33
CA THR A 70 -12.26 -9.41 10.09
C THR A 70 -12.64 -7.96 10.31
N GLN A 71 -12.04 -7.04 9.56
CA GLN A 71 -12.23 -5.60 9.68
C GLN A 71 -12.41 -4.98 8.29
N GLY A 72 -13.66 -4.84 7.86
CA GLY A 72 -13.97 -4.36 6.51
C GLY A 72 -13.49 -5.35 5.45
N ASN A 73 -12.62 -4.91 4.56
CA ASN A 73 -11.98 -5.73 3.52
C ASN A 73 -10.63 -6.34 3.98
N ILE A 74 -10.34 -6.34 5.28
CA ILE A 74 -9.09 -6.87 5.81
C ILE A 74 -9.36 -8.10 6.66
N GLU A 75 -8.61 -9.17 6.39
CA GLU A 75 -8.67 -10.44 7.10
C GLU A 75 -7.34 -10.70 7.82
N LEU A 76 -7.40 -10.95 9.12
CA LEU A 76 -6.27 -11.32 9.95
C LEU A 76 -6.19 -12.83 10.10
N VAL A 77 -5.10 -13.43 9.63
CA VAL A 77 -4.88 -14.88 9.64
C VAL A 77 -3.82 -15.24 10.65
N ARG A 78 -4.15 -16.17 11.55
CA ARG A 78 -3.24 -16.65 12.59
C ARG A 78 -2.22 -17.64 12.02
N PHE A 79 -0.95 -17.44 12.36
CA PHE A 79 0.13 -18.40 12.17
C PHE A 79 0.63 -18.93 13.51
N ASN A 80 1.14 -20.17 13.50
CA ASN A 80 1.65 -20.80 14.71
C ASN A 80 3.06 -20.31 15.05
N THR A 81 3.87 -19.99 14.03
CA THR A 81 5.26 -19.56 14.20
C THR A 81 5.58 -18.35 13.32
N PRO A 82 6.57 -17.52 13.70
CA PRO A 82 7.09 -16.46 12.83
C PRO A 82 7.65 -16.98 11.50
N ASP A 83 8.20 -18.20 11.48
CA ASP A 83 8.75 -18.82 10.27
C ASP A 83 7.63 -19.12 9.25
N ASP A 84 6.49 -19.65 9.71
CA ASP A 84 5.32 -19.90 8.84
C ASP A 84 4.77 -18.58 8.27
N ALA A 85 4.68 -17.54 9.11
CA ALA A 85 4.21 -16.22 8.68
C ALA A 85 5.19 -15.57 7.69
N THR A 86 6.49 -15.76 7.89
CA THR A 86 7.54 -15.29 6.97
C THR A 86 7.41 -15.99 5.62
N ALA A 87 7.21 -17.31 5.62
CA ALA A 87 7.01 -18.07 4.38
C ALA A 87 5.76 -17.59 3.62
N ALA A 88 4.64 -17.38 4.32
CA ALA A 88 3.41 -16.82 3.73
C ALA A 88 3.63 -15.41 3.15
N LEU A 89 4.38 -14.55 3.86
CA LEU A 89 4.73 -13.22 3.37
C LEU A 89 5.58 -13.29 2.09
N ILE A 90 6.59 -14.16 2.04
CA ILE A 90 7.45 -14.34 0.86
C ILE A 90 6.67 -14.89 -0.33
N ASN A 91 5.73 -15.81 -0.08
CA ASN A 91 4.87 -16.40 -1.12
C ASN A 91 3.78 -15.42 -1.62
N GLY A 92 3.55 -14.31 -0.91
CA GLY A 92 2.49 -13.35 -1.20
C GLY A 92 1.09 -13.80 -0.76
N ASP A 93 1.01 -14.81 0.12
CA ASP A 93 -0.24 -15.27 0.73
C ASP A 93 -0.81 -14.25 1.73
N VAL A 94 0.09 -13.47 2.35
CA VAL A 94 -0.26 -12.31 3.18
C VAL A 94 0.57 -11.10 2.74
N SER A 95 0.00 -9.90 2.84
CA SER A 95 0.69 -8.66 2.47
C SER A 95 1.75 -8.24 3.50
N GLU A 96 1.53 -8.61 4.76
CA GLU A 96 2.38 -8.30 5.90
C GLU A 96 1.98 -9.18 7.08
N TYR A 97 2.83 -9.27 8.11
CA TYR A 97 2.45 -9.88 9.38
C TYR A 97 3.01 -9.16 10.59
N PHE A 98 2.43 -9.43 11.76
CA PHE A 98 2.97 -8.95 13.04
C PHE A 98 3.03 -10.05 14.10
N VAL A 99 3.94 -9.90 15.06
CA VAL A 99 4.14 -10.83 16.18
C VAL A 99 3.78 -10.12 17.48
N ILE A 100 2.94 -10.79 18.28
CA ILE A 100 2.55 -10.38 19.63
C ILE A 100 3.40 -11.19 20.61
N PRO A 101 4.48 -10.60 21.16
CA PRO A 101 5.42 -11.34 22.00
C PRO A 101 4.80 -11.69 23.37
N PRO A 102 5.34 -12.69 24.09
CA PRO A 102 4.81 -13.13 25.38
C PRO A 102 4.73 -12.02 26.45
N ASP A 103 5.59 -11.00 26.35
CA ASP A 103 5.68 -9.87 27.25
C ASP A 103 4.85 -8.65 26.80
N TYR A 104 4.04 -8.79 25.75
CA TYR A 104 3.22 -7.70 25.18
C TYR A 104 2.36 -6.97 26.22
N LEU A 105 1.76 -7.69 27.18
CA LEU A 105 0.94 -7.06 28.22
C LEU A 105 1.74 -6.14 29.16
N SER A 106 3.06 -6.31 29.22
CA SER A 106 3.96 -5.48 30.02
C SER A 106 4.62 -4.37 29.19
N THR A 107 4.96 -4.65 27.92
CA THR A 107 5.73 -3.75 27.06
C THR A 107 4.85 -2.89 26.15
N GLY A 108 3.70 -3.42 25.71
CA GLY A 108 2.86 -2.83 24.68
C GLY A 108 3.48 -2.85 23.28
N VAL A 109 4.57 -3.59 23.07
CA VAL A 109 5.35 -3.61 21.82
C VAL A 109 5.03 -4.85 21.00
N ILE A 110 4.84 -4.65 19.69
CA ILE A 110 4.73 -5.72 18.69
C ILE A 110 5.82 -5.54 17.63
N ASN A 111 6.12 -6.62 16.90
CA ASN A 111 7.05 -6.57 15.77
C ASN A 111 6.26 -6.74 14.46
N ARG A 112 6.40 -5.80 13.53
CA ARG A 112 5.75 -5.83 12.20
C ARG A 112 6.78 -6.14 11.11
N TYR A 113 6.38 -6.96 10.15
CA TYR A 113 7.21 -7.40 9.03
C TYR A 113 6.45 -7.22 7.71
N THR A 114 7.10 -6.57 6.74
CA THR A 114 6.57 -6.32 5.39
C THR A 114 7.72 -6.32 4.38
N LEU A 115 7.43 -6.65 3.13
CA LEU A 115 8.37 -6.54 2.01
C LEU A 115 8.41 -5.12 1.42
N GLU A 116 7.44 -4.27 1.76
CA GLU A 116 7.38 -2.90 1.26
C GLU A 116 8.43 -2.01 1.93
N LYS A 117 9.08 -1.17 1.12
CA LYS A 117 10.04 -0.18 1.63
C LYS A 117 9.29 1.05 2.14
N GLN A 118 8.93 1.04 3.42
CA GLN A 118 8.19 2.11 4.10
C GLN A 118 9.00 2.68 5.27
N LEU A 119 8.94 3.99 5.48
CA LEU A 119 9.56 4.68 6.63
C LEU A 119 8.72 4.54 7.89
N GLU A 120 7.40 4.52 7.74
CA GLU A 120 6.41 4.44 8.80
C GLU A 120 5.30 3.47 8.41
N THR A 121 4.59 2.93 9.40
CA THR A 121 3.44 2.06 9.18
C THR A 121 2.27 2.86 8.60
N PRO A 122 1.63 2.39 7.51
CA PRO A 122 0.46 3.05 6.95
C PRO A 122 -0.68 3.21 7.98
N PRO A 123 -1.37 4.36 8.04
CA PRO A 123 -2.40 4.61 9.05
C PRO A 123 -3.55 3.60 9.08
N ALA A 124 -3.94 3.07 7.91
CA ALA A 124 -4.99 2.05 7.81
C ALA A 124 -4.58 0.75 8.51
N ILE A 125 -3.35 0.27 8.23
CA ILE A 125 -2.76 -0.92 8.84
C ILE A 125 -2.59 -0.73 10.34
N ALA A 126 -2.06 0.42 10.76
CA ALA A 126 -1.90 0.73 12.19
C ALA A 126 -3.25 0.70 12.93
N THR A 127 -4.31 1.23 12.31
CA THR A 127 -5.67 1.19 12.86
C THR A 127 -6.19 -0.23 13.01
N VAL A 128 -6.01 -1.08 11.99
CA VAL A 128 -6.47 -2.48 12.00
C VAL A 128 -5.81 -3.28 13.12
N ILE A 129 -4.47 -3.19 13.20
CA ILE A 129 -3.69 -3.88 14.24
C ILE A 129 -4.11 -3.36 15.62
N LYS A 130 -4.25 -2.04 15.79
CA LYS A 130 -4.68 -1.43 17.05
C LYS A 130 -6.05 -1.94 17.49
N ASN A 131 -7.04 -1.95 16.60
CA ASN A 131 -8.39 -2.39 16.95
C ASN A 131 -8.41 -3.88 17.28
N PHE A 132 -7.69 -4.72 16.53
CA PHE A 132 -7.50 -6.13 16.84
C PHE A 132 -6.96 -6.34 18.26
N LEU A 133 -5.90 -5.61 18.64
CA LEU A 133 -5.31 -5.70 19.98
C LEU A 133 -6.29 -5.23 21.07
N ILE A 134 -6.95 -4.09 20.87
CA ILE A 134 -7.94 -3.54 21.82
C ILE A 134 -9.11 -4.51 22.03
N SER A 135 -9.71 -5.01 20.95
CA SER A 135 -10.84 -5.93 21.01
C SER A 135 -10.51 -7.19 21.81
N ASN A 136 -9.37 -7.83 21.54
CA ASN A 136 -8.94 -9.03 22.25
C ASN A 136 -8.58 -8.75 23.72
N MET A 137 -7.90 -7.64 24.01
CA MET A 137 -7.54 -7.28 25.39
C MET A 137 -8.75 -6.97 26.27
N LEU A 138 -9.82 -6.45 25.67
CA LEU A 138 -11.06 -6.07 26.35
C LEU A 138 -12.15 -7.14 26.27
N ALA A 139 -11.94 -8.20 25.49
CA ALA A 139 -12.84 -9.32 25.33
C ALA A 139 -13.25 -9.89 26.71
N GLY A 140 -14.55 -9.96 26.95
CA GLY A 140 -15.12 -10.46 28.21
C GLY A 140 -14.93 -9.57 29.44
N LYS A 141 -14.20 -8.44 29.34
CA LYS A 141 -13.95 -7.51 30.46
C LYS A 141 -14.90 -6.32 30.48
N VAL A 142 -15.40 -5.91 29.32
CA VAL A 142 -16.34 -4.78 29.18
C VAL A 142 -17.43 -5.13 28.16
N PRO A 143 -18.58 -4.44 28.20
CA PRO A 143 -19.61 -4.57 27.17
C PRO A 143 -19.05 -4.27 25.78
N GLN A 144 -19.50 -5.00 24.77
CA GLN A 144 -19.02 -4.86 23.39
C GLN A 144 -19.25 -3.45 22.83
N GLU A 145 -20.32 -2.77 23.25
CA GLU A 145 -20.55 -1.36 22.91
C GLU A 145 -19.44 -0.43 23.43
N THR A 146 -18.85 -0.72 24.59
CA THR A 146 -17.75 0.07 25.14
C THR A 146 -16.50 -0.11 24.28
N VAL A 147 -16.22 -1.34 23.82
CA VAL A 147 -15.12 -1.62 22.89
C VAL A 147 -15.29 -0.82 21.59
N TYR A 148 -16.48 -0.89 20.97
CA TYR A 148 -16.76 -0.15 19.73
C TYR A 148 -16.59 1.37 19.89
N ARG A 149 -16.96 1.95 21.04
CA ARG A 149 -16.75 3.38 21.30
C ARG A 149 -15.28 3.76 21.48
N ILE A 150 -14.44 2.84 21.96
CA ILE A 150 -12.99 3.04 22.09
C ILE A 150 -12.31 2.95 20.73
N GLU A 151 -12.69 1.98 19.91
CA GLU A 151 -12.13 1.76 18.57
C GLU A 151 -12.57 2.83 17.56
N SER A 152 -13.84 3.24 17.62
CA SER A 152 -14.45 4.18 16.66
C SER A 152 -15.38 5.15 17.39
N PRO A 153 -14.82 6.15 18.10
CA PRO A 153 -15.63 7.14 18.80
C PRO A 153 -16.46 7.95 17.80
N LYS A 154 -17.78 7.98 18.00
CA LYS A 154 -18.67 8.88 17.27
C LYS A 154 -18.52 10.31 17.82
N GLY A 155 -17.50 11.01 17.37
CA GLY A 155 -17.35 12.44 17.59
C GLY A 155 -17.65 13.19 16.29
N GLU A 156 -18.71 14.00 16.27
CA GLU A 156 -18.65 15.20 15.45
C GLU A 156 -17.49 16.02 16.02
N PHE A 157 -16.37 16.09 15.31
CA PHE A 157 -15.33 17.07 15.60
C PHE A 157 -15.93 18.45 15.25
N ARG A 158 -16.71 18.99 16.18
CA ARG A 158 -17.19 20.37 16.07
C ARG A 158 -15.95 21.26 16.22
N PRO A 159 -15.69 22.15 15.25
CA PRO A 159 -14.51 23.00 15.23
C PRO A 159 -14.46 23.96 16.42
#